data_AF-A0AAU8R876-F1
#
_entry.id   AF-A0AAU8R876-F1
#
_cell.length_a   1.000
_cell.length_b   1.000
_cell.length_c   1.000
_cell.angle_alpha   90.00
_cell.angle_beta   90.00
_cell.angle_gamma   90.00
#
_symmetry.space_group_name_H-M   'P 1'
#
loop_
_entity.id
_entity.type
_entity.pdbx_description
1 polymer ?
#
loop_
_entity_poly.entity_id
_entity_poly.type
_entity_poly.pdbx_seq_one_letter_code
_entity_poly.pdbx_strand_id
1 'polypeptide(L)'
;MSKKIIALVFAKAEKEIGPSKKTQRAQHISEVLLEDYKFPISERTLRDYYTRFVEKDEENLEPIKPQVIEYLCNYLGYKNYPEFITAHPSELEEPKVIEEPVIMKVSEPEIQGRLKGTSVGFFNQGSSKIVSLLSVVVISALTYFGFVKEEQNCMVWQEDHYEKSACTGVAHEEPYQELVFLNFRKINDLQEVKSRREKHQELWYVKKGGEVEFFTYYHEHPIYHKGLHKVTDYMYKTHVLDKLEE
;
A
#
# COMPACT_ATOMS: atom_id res chain seq x y z
N MET A 1 8.78 0.96 -5.77
CA MET A 1 9.67 0.98 -4.57
C MET A 1 10.09 -0.39 -4.03
N SER A 2 9.20 -1.39 -3.94
CA SER A 2 9.52 -2.73 -3.40
C SER A 2 10.77 -3.38 -4.02
N LYS A 3 10.95 -3.23 -5.35
CA LYS A 3 12.16 -3.70 -6.07
C LYS A 3 13.45 -3.12 -5.50
N LYS A 4 13.50 -1.81 -5.23
CA LYS A 4 14.69 -1.12 -4.71
C LYS A 4 15.05 -1.64 -3.32
N ILE A 5 14.07 -1.79 -2.44
CA ILE A 5 14.28 -2.34 -1.08
C ILE A 5 14.85 -3.76 -1.15
N ILE A 6 14.20 -4.65 -1.91
CA ILE A 6 14.65 -6.03 -2.02
C ILE A 6 16.06 -6.15 -2.61
N ALA A 7 16.36 -5.37 -3.66
CA ALA A 7 17.69 -5.34 -4.25
C ALA A 7 18.75 -4.89 -3.23
N LEU A 8 18.48 -3.82 -2.47
CA LEU A 8 19.40 -3.30 -1.45
C LEU A 8 19.58 -4.28 -0.29
N VAL A 9 18.51 -4.94 0.18
CA VAL A 9 18.57 -5.93 1.27
C VAL A 9 19.49 -7.08 0.89
N PHE A 10 19.31 -7.64 -0.32
CA PHE A 10 20.15 -8.75 -0.78
C PHE A 10 21.59 -8.31 -1.07
N ALA A 11 21.79 -7.07 -1.53
CA ALA A 11 23.12 -6.49 -1.68
C ALA A 11 23.83 -6.28 -0.34
N LYS A 12 23.10 -5.84 0.71
CA LYS A 12 23.63 -5.74 2.07
C LYS A 12 24.02 -7.11 2.61
N ALA A 13 23.15 -8.12 2.46
CA ALA A 13 23.47 -9.49 2.87
C ALA A 13 24.74 -10.02 2.17
N GLU A 14 24.87 -9.79 0.86
CA GLU A 14 26.09 -10.18 0.12
C GLU A 14 27.36 -9.49 0.65
N LYS A 15 27.26 -8.24 1.10
CA LYS A 15 28.39 -7.55 1.74
C LYS A 15 28.76 -8.14 3.09
N GLU A 16 27.78 -8.66 3.84
CA GLU A 16 27.98 -9.22 5.19
C GLU A 16 28.53 -10.65 5.17
N ILE A 17 27.99 -11.52 4.30
CA ILE A 17 28.39 -12.94 4.24
C ILE A 17 29.27 -13.28 3.04
N GLY A 18 29.54 -12.32 2.17
CA GLY A 18 30.29 -12.50 0.93
C GLY A 18 29.45 -13.04 -0.24
N PRO A 19 30.08 -13.15 -1.44
CA PRO A 19 29.43 -13.64 -2.65
C PRO A 19 28.88 -15.05 -2.46
N SER A 20 27.56 -15.18 -2.52
CA SER A 20 26.87 -16.40 -2.13
C SER A 20 25.57 -16.60 -2.90
N LYS A 21 25.03 -17.82 -2.88
CA LYS A 21 23.78 -18.15 -3.59
C LYS A 21 22.62 -17.34 -3.00
N LYS A 22 21.62 -17.03 -3.84
CA LYS A 22 20.37 -16.36 -3.41
C LYS A 22 19.76 -16.98 -2.15
N THR A 23 19.72 -18.32 -2.08
CA THR A 23 19.22 -19.07 -0.92
C THR A 23 20.03 -18.78 0.35
N GLN A 24 21.35 -18.66 0.26
CA GLN A 24 22.21 -18.37 1.41
C GLN A 24 22.02 -16.94 1.90
N ARG A 25 21.95 -15.97 0.97
CA ARG A 25 21.64 -14.56 1.32
C ARG A 25 20.27 -14.44 1.97
N ALA A 26 19.25 -15.12 1.43
CA ALA A 26 17.91 -15.14 1.99
C ALA A 26 17.86 -15.80 3.39
N GLN A 27 18.65 -16.86 3.61
CA GLN A 27 18.77 -17.51 4.91
C GLN A 27 19.38 -16.55 5.94
N HIS A 28 20.48 -15.88 5.60
CA HIS A 28 21.13 -14.88 6.47
C HIS A 28 20.17 -13.75 6.84
N ILE A 29 19.45 -13.18 5.86
CA ILE A 29 18.45 -12.13 6.13
C ILE A 29 17.35 -12.64 7.07
N SER A 30 16.86 -13.87 6.86
CA SER A 30 15.83 -14.50 7.71
C SER A 30 16.31 -14.63 9.15
N GLU A 31 17.56 -15.07 9.35
CA GLU A 31 18.19 -15.23 10.66
C GLU A 31 18.35 -13.88 11.37
N VAL A 32 18.93 -12.87 10.71
CA VAL A 32 19.10 -11.54 11.30
C VAL A 32 17.77 -10.89 11.67
N LEU A 33 16.76 -10.99 10.80
CA LEU A 33 15.43 -10.45 11.10
C LEU A 33 14.77 -11.12 12.32
N LEU A 34 14.99 -12.43 12.48
CA LEU A 34 14.50 -13.16 13.64
C LEU A 34 15.29 -12.82 14.91
N GLU A 35 16.62 -12.75 14.83
CA GLU A 35 17.49 -12.57 15.99
C GLU A 35 17.46 -11.13 16.52
N ASP A 36 17.64 -10.15 15.65
CA ASP A 36 17.82 -8.74 16.04
C ASP A 36 16.48 -8.01 16.17
N TYR A 37 15.54 -8.32 15.28
CA TYR A 37 14.27 -7.59 15.17
C TYR A 37 13.06 -8.38 15.65
N LYS A 38 13.25 -9.65 16.05
CA LYS A 38 12.17 -10.57 16.47
C LYS A 38 11.07 -10.70 15.43
N PHE A 39 11.42 -10.56 14.15
CA PHE A 39 10.49 -10.64 13.04
C PHE A 39 10.66 -11.96 12.28
N PRO A 40 9.78 -12.95 12.49
CA PRO A 40 9.87 -14.23 11.81
C PRO A 40 9.43 -14.10 10.35
N ILE A 41 10.37 -14.26 9.43
CA ILE A 41 10.11 -14.39 7.99
C ILE A 41 10.93 -15.54 7.43
N SER A 42 10.34 -16.36 6.56
CA SER A 42 11.05 -17.52 6.01
C SER A 42 12.02 -17.12 4.89
N GLU A 43 13.15 -17.83 4.81
CA GLU A 43 14.09 -17.78 3.66
C GLU A 43 13.36 -17.88 2.32
N ARG A 44 12.39 -18.81 2.23
CA ARG A 44 11.60 -19.03 1.02
C ARG A 44 10.85 -17.77 0.60
N THR A 45 10.20 -17.08 1.54
CA THR A 45 9.47 -15.84 1.27
C THR A 45 10.40 -14.75 0.73
N LEU A 46 11.58 -14.58 1.32
CA LEU A 46 12.58 -13.60 0.87
C LEU A 46 13.09 -13.93 -0.54
N ARG A 47 13.32 -15.21 -0.82
CA ARG A 47 13.71 -15.68 -2.15
C ARG A 47 12.62 -15.42 -3.18
N ASP A 48 11.36 -15.68 -2.84
CA ASP A 48 10.21 -15.44 -3.70
C ASP A 48 10.09 -13.94 -4.00
N TYR A 49 10.28 -13.06 -3.02
CA TYR A 49 10.35 -11.61 -3.26
C TYR A 49 11.50 -11.22 -4.18
N TYR A 50 12.70 -11.76 -4.00
CA TYR A 50 13.82 -11.46 -4.88
C TYR A 50 13.55 -11.89 -6.32
N THR A 51 13.06 -13.12 -6.53
CA THR A 51 12.69 -13.57 -7.88
C THR A 51 11.61 -12.71 -8.48
N ARG A 52 10.57 -12.40 -7.71
CA ARG A 52 9.42 -11.63 -8.16
C ARG A 52 9.80 -10.21 -8.58
N PHE A 53 10.52 -9.48 -7.73
CA PHE A 53 10.78 -8.05 -7.94
C PHE A 53 12.10 -7.74 -8.65
N VAL A 54 13.10 -8.61 -8.57
CA VAL A 54 14.46 -8.33 -9.10
C VAL A 54 14.76 -9.17 -10.34
N GLU A 55 14.41 -10.47 -10.36
CA GLU A 55 14.76 -11.34 -11.49
C GLU A 55 13.74 -11.27 -12.64
N LYS A 56 12.43 -11.23 -12.34
CA LYS A 56 11.38 -11.32 -13.37
C LYS A 56 10.85 -9.99 -13.89
N ASP A 57 11.17 -8.88 -13.22
CA ASP A 57 10.74 -7.51 -13.55
C ASP A 57 9.30 -7.42 -14.09
N GLU A 58 8.38 -8.12 -13.43
CA GLU A 58 6.98 -8.17 -13.85
C GLU A 58 6.29 -6.83 -13.54
N GLU A 59 5.56 -6.27 -14.50
CA GLU A 59 4.70 -5.10 -14.28
C GLU A 59 3.42 -5.53 -13.54
N ASN A 60 2.94 -4.71 -12.59
CA ASN A 60 1.75 -4.97 -11.74
C ASN A 60 1.91 -6.06 -10.67
N LEU A 61 3.03 -6.03 -9.93
CA LEU A 61 3.22 -6.91 -8.78
C LEU A 61 2.50 -6.38 -7.54
N GLU A 62 1.77 -7.28 -6.88
CA GLU A 62 1.24 -7.04 -5.53
C GLU A 62 2.36 -6.55 -4.60
N PRO A 63 2.14 -5.43 -3.90
CA PRO A 63 3.15 -4.85 -3.02
C PRO A 63 3.48 -5.80 -1.85
N ILE A 64 4.70 -5.68 -1.35
CA ILE A 64 5.12 -6.40 -0.14
C ILE A 64 4.32 -5.83 1.03
N LYS A 65 3.89 -6.71 1.95
CA LYS A 65 3.15 -6.31 3.15
C LYS A 65 3.89 -5.20 3.90
N PRO A 66 3.21 -4.12 4.34
CA PRO A 66 3.86 -2.98 4.99
C PRO A 66 4.74 -3.36 6.19
N GLN A 67 4.30 -4.32 7.00
CA GLN A 67 5.09 -4.82 8.13
C GLN A 67 6.44 -5.40 7.70
N VAL A 68 6.46 -6.18 6.60
CA VAL A 68 7.71 -6.75 6.07
C VAL A 68 8.62 -5.63 5.58
N ILE A 69 8.07 -4.65 4.86
CA ILE A 69 8.83 -3.48 4.40
C ILE A 69 9.50 -2.75 5.55
N GLU A 70 8.80 -2.52 6.66
CA GLU A 70 9.34 -1.86 7.84
C GLU A 70 10.58 -2.59 8.36
N TYR A 71 10.49 -3.91 8.59
CA TYR A 71 11.62 -4.69 9.10
C TYR A 71 12.78 -4.82 8.09
N LEU A 72 12.50 -4.83 6.79
CA LEU A 72 13.53 -4.78 5.76
C LEU A 72 14.26 -3.44 5.75
N CYS A 73 13.55 -2.31 5.95
CA CYS A 73 14.17 -1.00 6.13
C CYS A 73 15.03 -0.94 7.39
N ASN A 74 14.58 -1.57 8.48
CA ASN A 74 15.35 -1.69 9.71
C ASN A 74 16.64 -2.49 9.50
N TYR A 75 16.55 -3.63 8.81
CA TYR A 75 17.72 -4.39 8.40
C TYR A 75 18.67 -3.56 7.53
N LEU A 76 18.19 -2.63 6.70
CA LEU A 76 19.04 -1.72 5.93
C LEU A 76 19.70 -0.62 6.78
N GLY A 77 19.31 -0.46 8.05
CA GLY A 77 19.83 0.55 8.97
C GLY A 77 18.98 1.83 9.07
N TYR A 78 17.78 1.82 8.51
CA TYR A 78 16.82 2.91 8.65
C TYR A 78 15.88 2.65 9.83
N LYS A 79 15.39 3.69 10.49
CA LYS A 79 14.46 3.57 11.62
C LYS A 79 13.08 3.10 11.19
N ASN A 80 12.64 3.50 9.99
CA ASN A 80 11.34 3.18 9.41
C ASN A 80 11.34 3.38 7.90
N TYR A 81 10.24 2.97 7.25
CA TYR A 81 10.07 3.15 5.80
C TYR A 81 10.15 4.62 5.35
N PRO A 82 9.50 5.62 5.99
CA PRO A 82 9.64 7.02 5.60
C PRO A 82 11.09 7.52 5.53
N GLU A 83 11.94 7.16 6.49
CA GLU A 83 13.36 7.55 6.47
C GLU A 83 14.10 6.91 5.28
N PHE A 84 13.79 5.66 4.96
CA PHE A 84 14.31 5.00 3.76
C PHE A 84 13.89 5.76 2.50
N ILE A 85 12.64 6.21 2.41
CA ILE A 85 12.13 6.98 1.26
C ILE A 85 12.85 8.31 1.10
N THR A 86 13.07 9.04 2.20
CA THR A 86 13.83 10.30 2.18
C THR A 86 15.27 10.10 1.69
N ALA A 87 15.92 8.99 2.09
CA ALA A 87 17.28 8.67 1.65
C ALA A 87 17.35 8.12 0.22
N HIS A 88 16.25 7.62 -0.33
CA HIS A 88 16.20 6.92 -1.61
C HIS A 88 15.00 7.35 -2.46
N PRO A 89 14.88 8.64 -2.84
CA PRO A 89 13.81 9.08 -3.74
C PRO A 89 13.80 8.20 -5.01
N SER A 90 12.61 7.80 -5.45
CA SER A 90 12.41 7.02 -6.67
C SER A 90 12.67 7.91 -7.89
N GLU A 91 13.44 7.46 -8.87
CA GLU A 91 13.62 8.18 -10.15
C GLU A 91 12.48 7.95 -11.16
N LEU A 92 11.39 7.29 -10.77
CA LEU A 92 10.20 7.09 -11.62
C LEU A 92 8.94 7.14 -10.75
N GLU A 93 8.73 8.27 -10.08
CA GLU A 93 7.46 8.98 -10.09
C GLU A 93 7.85 10.45 -10.06
N GLU A 94 7.88 11.08 -11.24
CA GLU A 94 7.74 12.53 -11.24
C GLU A 94 6.51 12.85 -10.38
N PRO A 95 6.61 13.81 -9.44
CA PRO A 95 5.42 14.33 -8.79
C PRO A 95 4.43 14.62 -9.90
N LYS A 96 3.19 14.13 -9.77
CA LYS A 96 2.09 14.64 -10.58
C LYS A 96 1.94 16.10 -10.17
N VAL A 97 2.71 16.95 -10.84
CA VAL A 97 2.63 18.39 -10.80
C VAL A 97 1.21 18.68 -11.27
N ILE A 98 0.35 19.05 -10.33
CA ILE A 98 -0.76 19.92 -10.67
C ILE A 98 -0.07 21.15 -11.26
N GLU A 99 -0.34 21.42 -12.54
CA GLU A 99 0.15 22.62 -13.23
C GLU A 99 -0.31 23.86 -12.46
N GLU A 100 0.52 24.38 -11.56
CA GLU A 100 0.52 25.80 -11.26
C GLU A 100 1.25 26.53 -12.40
N PRO A 101 0.73 27.68 -12.85
CA PRO A 101 1.23 28.35 -14.04
C PRO A 101 2.68 28.81 -13.88
N VAL A 102 3.47 28.43 -14.88
CA VAL A 102 4.87 28.77 -15.17
C VAL A 102 5.25 30.21 -14.80
N ILE A 103 6.26 30.36 -13.94
CA ILE A 103 7.26 31.43 -14.09
C ILE A 103 8.66 30.81 -13.94
N MET A 104 9.35 30.67 -15.08
CA MET A 104 10.77 30.35 -15.19
C MET A 104 11.64 31.25 -14.29
N LYS A 105 12.53 30.64 -13.51
CA LYS A 105 13.71 31.33 -12.98
C LYS A 105 14.97 30.65 -13.51
N VAL A 106 15.67 31.39 -14.36
CA VAL A 106 17.02 31.11 -14.85
C VAL A 106 18.04 31.52 -13.77
N SER A 107 19.02 30.64 -13.60
CA SER A 107 20.31 30.71 -12.89
C SER A 107 20.68 31.95 -12.07
N GLU A 108 21.13 31.64 -10.86
CA GLU A 108 21.89 32.48 -9.93
C GLU A 108 23.16 33.06 -10.57
N PRO A 109 23.47 34.34 -10.29
CA PRO A 109 24.86 34.73 -10.11
C PRO A 109 25.08 35.38 -8.73
N GLU A 110 26.27 35.10 -8.22
CA GLU A 110 26.82 35.47 -6.93
C GLU A 110 26.84 36.99 -6.68
N ILE A 111 26.75 37.37 -5.40
CA ILE A 111 27.04 38.73 -4.94
C ILE A 111 28.56 38.97 -5.02
N GLN A 112 28.98 39.96 -5.81
CA GLN A 112 29.95 40.98 -5.38
C GLN A 112 29.93 42.19 -6.33
N GLY A 113 29.43 43.33 -5.84
CA GLY A 113 29.39 44.57 -6.61
C GLY A 113 28.69 45.72 -5.89
N ARG A 114 29.43 46.39 -5.01
CA ARG A 114 29.11 47.68 -4.37
C ARG A 114 28.56 48.70 -5.39
N LEU A 115 27.41 49.33 -5.11
CA LEU A 115 27.19 50.79 -5.19
C LEU A 115 25.73 51.21 -4.86
N LYS A 116 25.65 51.96 -3.76
CA LYS A 116 24.76 53.10 -3.45
C LYS A 116 23.24 52.99 -3.66
N GLY A 117 22.56 53.09 -2.51
CA GLY A 117 21.29 53.81 -2.31
C GLY A 117 20.11 53.18 -3.05
N THR A 118 19.13 52.61 -2.36
CA THR A 118 18.16 53.39 -1.61
C THR A 118 17.53 52.53 -0.50
N SER A 119 17.21 53.18 0.61
CA SER A 119 16.46 52.61 1.73
C SER A 119 15.16 51.94 1.27
N VAL A 120 15.01 50.63 1.47
CA VAL A 120 13.69 50.01 1.55
C VAL A 120 13.13 50.37 2.92
N GLY A 121 12.25 51.36 2.95
CA GLY A 121 11.48 51.72 4.13
C GLY A 121 10.54 50.57 4.50
N PHE A 122 10.81 49.95 5.66
CA PHE A 122 9.84 49.12 6.33
C PHE A 122 8.76 50.00 6.99
N PHE A 123 7.51 49.55 6.84
CA PHE A 123 6.27 50.03 7.46
C PHE A 123 5.77 51.41 7.03
N ASN A 124 4.85 51.42 6.07
CA ASN A 124 3.71 52.33 6.12
C ASN A 124 2.44 51.54 6.48
N GLN A 125 2.10 51.68 7.75
CA GLN A 125 0.79 51.45 8.35
C GLN A 125 -0.24 52.34 7.65
N GLY A 126 -0.92 51.79 6.64
CA GLY A 126 -2.11 52.34 6.03
C GLY A 126 -3.28 51.38 6.25
N SER A 127 -4.11 51.68 7.25
CA SER A 127 -5.29 50.89 7.59
C SER A 127 -6.31 50.88 6.45
N SER A 128 -6.26 49.86 5.62
CA SER A 128 -7.40 49.44 4.83
C SER A 128 -8.10 48.32 5.60
N LYS A 129 -9.27 48.60 6.18
CA LYS A 129 -10.13 47.55 6.79
C LYS A 129 -10.40 46.39 5.83
N ILE A 130 -10.25 46.62 4.52
CA ILE A 130 -10.55 45.69 3.44
C ILE A 130 -9.53 44.54 3.37
N VAL A 131 -8.23 44.80 3.58
CA VAL A 131 -7.19 43.74 3.51
C VAL A 131 -7.32 42.75 4.66
N SER A 132 -7.62 43.26 5.86
CA SER A 132 -7.91 42.42 7.03
C SER A 132 -9.22 41.64 6.89
N LEU A 133 -10.21 42.17 6.16
CA LEU A 133 -11.46 41.45 5.91
C LEU A 133 -11.25 40.32 4.90
N LEU A 134 -10.46 40.54 3.85
CA LEU A 134 -10.18 39.52 2.84
C LEU A 134 -9.41 38.33 3.42
N SER A 135 -8.43 38.56 4.30
CA SER A 135 -7.69 37.47 4.94
C SER A 135 -8.59 36.63 5.85
N VAL A 136 -9.49 37.27 6.61
CA VAL A 136 -10.46 36.57 7.47
C VAL A 136 -11.45 35.77 6.63
N VAL A 137 -11.94 36.31 5.51
CA VAL A 137 -12.84 35.58 4.60
C VAL A 137 -12.14 34.36 4.00
N VAL A 138 -10.90 34.50 3.52
CA VAL A 138 -10.14 33.37 2.94
C VAL A 138 -9.84 32.32 4.01
N ILE A 139 -9.40 32.72 5.20
CA ILE A 139 -9.15 31.77 6.30
C ILE A 139 -10.45 31.10 6.73
N SER A 140 -11.56 31.83 6.81
CA SER A 140 -12.87 31.26 7.17
C SER A 140 -13.43 30.33 6.09
N ALA A 141 -13.15 30.60 4.81
CA ALA A 141 -13.49 29.72 3.71
C ALA A 141 -12.60 28.46 3.74
N LEU A 142 -11.30 28.61 3.97
CA LEU A 142 -10.36 27.47 4.07
C LEU A 142 -10.66 26.58 5.27
N THR A 143 -11.06 27.14 6.41
CA THR A 143 -11.53 26.33 7.54
C THR A 143 -12.88 25.70 7.22
N TYR A 144 -13.84 26.43 6.65
CA TYR A 144 -15.14 25.88 6.26
C TYR A 144 -15.01 24.72 5.26
N PHE A 145 -14.19 24.86 4.22
CA PHE A 145 -13.93 23.82 3.23
C PHE A 145 -13.00 22.72 3.75
N GLY A 146 -12.06 23.03 4.65
CA GLY A 146 -11.19 22.06 5.31
C GLY A 146 -11.90 21.17 6.34
N PHE A 147 -13.11 21.56 6.77
CA PHE A 147 -14.02 20.78 7.61
C PHE A 147 -15.25 20.26 6.84
N VAL A 148 -15.18 20.10 5.52
CA VAL A 148 -16.15 19.26 4.81
C VAL A 148 -15.91 17.83 5.29
N LYS A 149 -16.65 17.45 6.32
CA LYS A 149 -16.68 16.12 6.90
C LYS A 149 -17.21 15.21 5.80
N GLU A 150 -16.31 14.55 5.09
CA GLU A 150 -16.66 13.46 4.18
C GLU A 150 -17.54 12.50 4.99
N GLU A 151 -18.79 12.31 4.54
CA GLU A 151 -19.68 11.35 5.17
C GLU A 151 -18.99 9.99 5.05
N GLN A 152 -18.33 9.57 6.13
CA GLN A 152 -17.70 8.26 6.18
C GLN A 152 -18.83 7.25 5.96
N ASN A 153 -18.81 6.63 4.78
CA ASN A 153 -19.68 5.52 4.47
C ASN A 153 -18.93 4.27 4.89
N CYS A 154 -19.57 3.42 5.69
CA CYS A 154 -19.02 2.12 6.07
C CYS A 154 -19.83 1.01 5.42
N MET A 155 -19.21 -0.17 5.39
CA MET A 155 -19.85 -1.41 5.03
C MET A 155 -19.57 -2.43 6.13
N VAL A 156 -20.54 -3.30 6.40
CA VAL A 156 -20.44 -4.35 7.41
C VAL A 156 -20.70 -5.70 6.78
N TRP A 157 -19.89 -6.69 7.12
CA TRP A 157 -20.08 -8.05 6.62
C TRP A 157 -21.29 -8.71 7.29
N GLN A 158 -22.25 -9.13 6.49
CA GLN A 158 -23.48 -9.80 6.90
C GLN A 158 -23.58 -11.15 6.19
N GLU A 159 -23.38 -12.23 6.96
CA GLU A 159 -23.48 -13.62 6.53
C GLU A 159 -22.55 -14.00 5.35
N ASP A 160 -22.89 -13.57 4.14
CA ASP A 160 -22.22 -13.87 2.88
C ASP A 160 -21.88 -12.63 2.02
N HIS A 161 -22.20 -11.40 2.42
CA HIS A 161 -21.89 -10.19 1.64
C HIS A 161 -21.76 -8.94 2.53
N TYR A 162 -21.39 -7.81 1.91
CA TYR A 162 -21.33 -6.52 2.60
C TYR A 162 -22.65 -5.74 2.46
N GLU A 163 -23.12 -5.15 3.55
CA GLU A 163 -24.23 -4.19 3.57
C GLU A 163 -23.76 -2.80 4.00
N LYS A 164 -24.49 -1.75 3.63
CA LYS A 164 -24.18 -0.38 4.08
C LYS A 164 -24.41 -0.26 5.59
N SER A 165 -23.51 0.42 6.29
CA SER A 165 -23.60 0.64 7.72
C SER A 165 -23.33 2.08 8.11
N ALA A 166 -23.69 2.43 9.35
CA ALA A 166 -23.66 3.80 9.87
C ALA A 166 -22.30 4.19 10.50
N CYS A 167 -21.24 3.40 10.33
CA CYS A 167 -19.93 3.62 10.95
C CYS A 167 -19.99 3.70 12.48
N THR A 168 -20.80 2.85 13.11
CA THR A 168 -21.03 2.89 14.57
C THR A 168 -19.95 2.14 15.36
N GLY A 169 -18.99 1.50 14.68
CA GLY A 169 -17.94 0.69 15.26
C GLY A 169 -18.40 -0.72 15.62
N VAL A 170 -19.38 -1.27 14.88
CA VAL A 170 -19.82 -2.65 15.08
C VAL A 170 -18.76 -3.63 14.58
N ALA A 171 -18.80 -4.87 15.06
CA ALA A 171 -17.83 -5.88 14.63
C ALA A 171 -17.91 -6.12 13.11
N HIS A 172 -16.74 -6.30 12.48
CA HIS A 172 -16.60 -6.51 11.03
C HIS A 172 -17.12 -5.36 10.15
N GLU A 173 -17.15 -4.15 10.72
CA GLU A 173 -17.38 -2.92 9.98
C GLU A 173 -16.07 -2.36 9.44
N GLU A 174 -16.09 -1.94 8.18
CA GLU A 174 -14.94 -1.40 7.46
C GLU A 174 -15.35 -0.16 6.66
N PRO A 175 -14.40 0.73 6.31
CA PRO A 175 -14.67 1.83 5.38
C PRO A 175 -15.20 1.30 4.04
N TYR A 176 -16.21 1.98 3.49
CA TYR A 176 -16.84 1.59 2.24
C TYR A 176 -15.84 1.58 1.09
N GLN A 177 -15.78 0.44 0.39
CA GLN A 177 -14.96 0.26 -0.80
C GLN A 177 -15.85 -0.27 -1.92
N GLU A 178 -16.11 0.56 -2.94
CA GLU A 178 -17.12 0.29 -3.96
C GLU A 178 -16.95 -1.07 -4.65
N LEU A 179 -15.72 -1.40 -5.09
CA LEU A 179 -15.48 -2.66 -5.79
C LEU A 179 -15.66 -3.89 -4.90
N VAL A 180 -15.24 -3.80 -3.64
CA VAL A 180 -15.42 -4.88 -2.66
C VAL A 180 -16.90 -5.02 -2.35
N PHE A 181 -17.58 -3.93 -2.03
CA PHE A 181 -19.01 -3.88 -1.74
C PHE A 181 -19.87 -4.52 -2.85
N LEU A 182 -19.58 -4.18 -4.11
CA LEU A 182 -20.37 -4.66 -5.25
C LEU A 182 -20.06 -6.10 -5.66
N ASN A 183 -18.80 -6.55 -5.50
CA ASN A 183 -18.34 -7.80 -6.10
C ASN A 183 -17.99 -8.90 -5.10
N PHE A 184 -17.76 -8.57 -3.82
CA PHE A 184 -17.30 -9.53 -2.82
C PHE A 184 -18.47 -10.16 -2.07
N ARG A 185 -18.78 -11.41 -2.44
CA ARG A 185 -19.69 -12.29 -1.69
C ARG A 185 -19.11 -13.70 -1.53
N LYS A 186 -19.50 -14.36 -0.46
CA LYS A 186 -19.28 -15.79 -0.22
C LYS A 186 -20.25 -16.60 -1.06
N ILE A 187 -19.78 -17.71 -1.61
CA ILE A 187 -20.57 -18.65 -2.41
C ILE A 187 -20.84 -19.88 -1.55
N ASN A 188 -22.11 -20.10 -1.21
CA ASN A 188 -22.52 -21.22 -0.36
C ASN A 188 -22.87 -22.49 -1.16
N ASP A 189 -23.18 -22.37 -2.46
CA ASP A 189 -23.52 -23.49 -3.34
C ASP A 189 -22.34 -23.90 -4.23
N LEU A 190 -21.90 -25.17 -4.12
CA LEU A 190 -20.83 -25.73 -4.95
C LEU A 190 -21.20 -25.80 -6.45
N GLN A 191 -22.48 -25.90 -6.80
CA GLN A 191 -22.91 -25.85 -8.20
C GLN A 191 -22.68 -24.47 -8.80
N GLU A 192 -22.87 -23.40 -8.02
CA GLU A 192 -22.52 -22.05 -8.44
C GLU A 192 -21.00 -21.90 -8.63
N VAL A 193 -20.19 -22.43 -7.71
CA VAL A 193 -18.73 -22.45 -7.83
C VAL A 193 -18.29 -23.15 -9.12
N LYS A 194 -18.89 -24.29 -9.44
CA LYS A 194 -18.68 -25.03 -10.69
C LYS A 194 -19.05 -24.19 -11.92
N SER A 195 -20.28 -23.66 -11.97
CA SER A 195 -20.77 -22.82 -13.07
C SER A 195 -19.87 -21.61 -13.33
N ARG A 196 -19.43 -20.95 -12.26
CA ARG A 196 -18.57 -19.76 -12.31
C ARG A 196 -17.20 -20.10 -12.90
N ARG A 197 -16.63 -21.24 -12.53
CA ARG A 197 -15.34 -21.69 -13.06
C ARG A 197 -15.41 -22.08 -14.53
N GLU A 198 -16.47 -22.77 -14.94
CA GLU A 198 -16.73 -23.12 -16.34
C GLU A 198 -16.91 -21.88 -17.22
N LYS A 199 -17.47 -20.80 -16.66
CA LYS A 199 -17.60 -19.49 -17.32
C LYS A 199 -16.33 -18.62 -17.26
N HIS A 200 -15.22 -19.15 -16.74
CA HIS A 200 -13.96 -18.43 -16.55
C HIS A 200 -14.08 -17.12 -15.76
N GLN A 201 -15.03 -17.04 -14.83
CA GLN A 201 -15.20 -15.89 -13.95
C GLN A 201 -14.24 -15.96 -12.76
N GLU A 202 -13.96 -14.81 -12.13
CA GLU A 202 -13.09 -14.74 -10.96
C GLU A 202 -13.57 -15.62 -9.82
N LEU A 203 -12.68 -16.45 -9.28
CA LEU A 203 -13.03 -17.37 -8.21
C LEU A 203 -11.88 -17.44 -7.20
N TRP A 204 -12.21 -17.14 -5.96
CA TRP A 204 -11.28 -16.99 -4.86
C TRP A 204 -11.67 -17.94 -3.72
N TYR A 205 -10.70 -18.35 -2.91
CA TYR A 205 -10.94 -19.24 -1.77
C TYR A 205 -10.06 -18.89 -0.58
N VAL A 206 -10.50 -19.33 0.59
CA VAL A 206 -9.66 -19.44 1.78
C VAL A 206 -9.91 -20.79 2.46
N LYS A 207 -8.86 -21.33 3.08
CA LYS A 207 -8.91 -22.58 3.84
C LYS A 207 -8.56 -22.32 5.29
N LYS A 208 -9.40 -22.78 6.21
CA LYS A 208 -9.21 -22.72 7.67
C LYS A 208 -9.75 -24.00 8.30
N GLY A 209 -8.93 -24.67 9.12
CA GLY A 209 -9.36 -25.90 9.81
C GLY A 209 -9.76 -27.08 8.91
N GLY A 210 -9.37 -27.08 7.64
CA GLY A 210 -9.77 -28.10 6.65
C GLY A 210 -10.99 -27.70 5.82
N GLU A 211 -11.80 -26.76 6.30
CA GLU A 211 -12.93 -26.19 5.57
C GLU A 211 -12.45 -25.17 4.54
N VAL A 212 -13.14 -25.13 3.40
CA VAL A 212 -12.84 -24.24 2.27
C VAL A 212 -14.08 -23.40 2.00
N GLU A 213 -13.87 -22.09 1.96
CA GLU A 213 -14.89 -21.10 1.62
C GLU A 213 -14.53 -20.47 0.29
N PHE A 214 -15.53 -20.25 -0.57
CA PHE A 214 -15.37 -19.69 -1.91
C PHE A 214 -15.99 -18.30 -2.00
N PHE A 215 -15.38 -17.44 -2.82
CA PHE A 215 -15.78 -16.04 -2.96
C PHE A 215 -15.68 -15.58 -4.42
N THR A 216 -16.48 -14.57 -4.76
CA THR A 216 -16.59 -14.03 -6.12
C THR A 216 -15.54 -13.01 -6.51
N TYR A 217 -14.80 -12.44 -5.54
CA TYR A 217 -13.83 -11.36 -5.75
C TYR A 217 -12.65 -11.47 -4.78
N TYR A 218 -11.52 -10.84 -5.13
CA TYR A 218 -10.34 -10.81 -4.26
C TYR A 218 -10.56 -9.84 -3.10
N HIS A 219 -10.36 -10.33 -1.88
CA HIS A 219 -10.32 -9.52 -0.68
C HIS A 219 -9.66 -10.30 0.47
N GLU A 220 -9.58 -9.71 1.67
CA GLU A 220 -9.30 -10.45 2.89
C GLU A 220 -10.58 -11.06 3.46
N HIS A 221 -10.46 -12.15 4.22
CA HIS A 221 -11.62 -12.76 4.86
C HIS A 221 -12.18 -11.81 5.95
N PRO A 222 -13.46 -11.43 5.91
CA PRO A 222 -14.04 -10.34 6.72
C PRO A 222 -13.99 -10.56 8.24
N ILE A 223 -13.88 -11.82 8.68
CA ILE A 223 -13.86 -12.17 10.12
C ILE A 223 -12.45 -12.30 10.70
N TYR A 224 -11.49 -12.85 9.95
CA TYR A 224 -10.17 -13.21 10.47
C TYR A 224 -9.01 -12.70 9.61
N HIS A 225 -9.31 -11.78 8.68
CA HIS A 225 -8.36 -10.96 7.92
C HIS A 225 -7.23 -11.75 7.26
N LYS A 226 -7.58 -12.92 6.71
CA LYS A 226 -6.67 -13.73 5.90
C LYS A 226 -6.94 -13.46 4.42
N GLY A 227 -5.92 -13.05 3.68
CA GLY A 227 -6.02 -12.88 2.23
C GLY A 227 -6.49 -14.15 1.51
N LEU A 228 -7.41 -13.99 0.57
CA LEU A 228 -7.92 -15.08 -0.26
C LEU A 228 -6.92 -15.44 -1.37
N HIS A 229 -6.99 -16.67 -1.85
CA HIS A 229 -6.17 -17.15 -2.97
C HIS A 229 -7.04 -17.46 -4.17
N LYS A 230 -6.49 -17.28 -5.38
CA LYS A 230 -7.17 -17.68 -6.62
C LYS A 230 -7.37 -19.20 -6.64
N VAL A 231 -8.54 -19.66 -7.05
CA VAL A 231 -8.83 -21.11 -7.14
C VAL A 231 -8.00 -21.77 -8.23
N THR A 232 -7.09 -22.66 -7.82
CA THR A 232 -6.27 -23.49 -8.69
C THR A 232 -7.00 -24.75 -9.15
N ASP A 233 -6.48 -25.44 -10.17
CA ASP A 233 -7.08 -26.69 -10.64
C ASP A 233 -7.13 -27.77 -9.57
N TYR A 234 -6.07 -27.87 -8.78
CA TYR A 234 -6.02 -28.78 -7.64
C TYR A 234 -7.12 -28.46 -6.62
N MET A 235 -7.26 -27.18 -6.23
CA MET A 235 -8.26 -26.77 -5.24
C MET A 235 -9.69 -27.00 -5.76
N TYR A 236 -9.94 -26.70 -7.02
CA TYR A 236 -11.24 -26.93 -7.63
C TYR A 236 -11.59 -28.41 -7.70
N LYS A 237 -10.65 -29.25 -8.13
CA LYS A 237 -10.87 -30.69 -8.18
C LYS A 237 -11.21 -31.23 -6.78
N THR A 238 -10.32 -31.01 -5.83
CA THR A 238 -10.41 -31.61 -4.49
C THR A 238 -11.55 -31.06 -3.63
N HIS A 239 -11.93 -29.80 -3.81
CA HIS A 239 -12.89 -29.14 -2.92
C HIS A 239 -14.22 -28.74 -3.58
N VAL A 240 -14.38 -29.00 -4.88
CA VAL A 240 -15.63 -28.78 -5.61
C VAL A 240 -16.06 -30.05 -6.33
N LEU A 241 -15.26 -30.57 -7.27
CA LEU A 241 -15.66 -31.72 -8.08
C LEU A 241 -15.82 -33.00 -7.24
N ASP A 242 -14.79 -33.36 -6.48
CA ASP A 242 -14.79 -34.59 -5.68
C ASP A 242 -15.98 -34.58 -4.66
N LYS A 243 -16.33 -33.40 -4.12
CA LYS A 243 -17.45 -33.23 -3.18
C LYS A 243 -18.84 -33.23 -3.81
N LEU A 244 -18.95 -32.94 -5.11
CA LEU A 244 -20.22 -33.01 -5.84
C LEU A 244 -20.53 -34.43 -6.33
N GLU A 245 -19.55 -35.33 -6.29
CA GLU A 245 -19.67 -36.74 -6.66
C GLU A 245 -19.95 -37.66 -5.45
N GLU A 246 -19.78 -37.15 -4.22
CA GLU A 246 -20.16 -37.79 -2.95
C GLU A 246 -21.67 -37.68 -2.65
#